data_AF-A0A5B7JS80-F1
#
_entry.id   AF-A0A5B7JS80-F1
#
_cell.length_a   1.000
_cell.length_b   1.000
_cell.length_c   1.000
_cell.angle_alpha   90.00
_cell.angle_beta   90.00
_cell.angle_gamma   90.00
#
_symmetry.space_group_name_H-M   'P 1'
#
loop_
_entity.id
_entity.type
_entity.pdbx_description
1 polymer ?
#
loop_
_entity_poly.entity_id
_entity_poly.type
_entity_poly.pdbx_seq_one_letter_code
_entity_poly.pdbx_strand_id
1 'polypeptide(L)'
;MDEVKQLVRDAQFSDMAAATAYIYSSWETNKVIMEELMRNLCLAMVAVFIMTLFLLANIVASLFVLICVVLTLVSCVCYPRLTSSAIQANHNTDLI
;
A
#
# COMPACT_ATOMS: atom_id res chain seq x y z
N MET A 1 -14.16 11.65 2.51
CA MET A 1 -13.91 12.53 1.34
C MET A 1 -14.66 12.08 0.09
N ASP A 2 -15.12 10.84 0.01
CA ASP A 2 -15.93 10.37 -1.14
C ASP A 2 -17.34 10.98 -1.15
N GLU A 3 -17.93 11.27 0.02
CA GLU A 3 -19.21 11.97 0.17
C GLU A 3 -19.20 13.41 -0.42
N VAL A 4 -18.11 14.16 -0.21
CA VAL A 4 -17.96 15.52 -0.78
C VAL A 4 -17.90 15.46 -2.31
N LYS A 5 -17.29 14.41 -2.88
CA LYS A 5 -17.28 14.20 -4.34
C LYS A 5 -18.66 13.83 -4.88
N GLN A 6 -19.45 13.07 -4.13
CA GLN A 6 -20.83 12.75 -4.50
C GLN A 6 -21.71 13.99 -4.47
N LEU A 7 -21.61 14.82 -3.42
CA LEU A 7 -22.36 16.06 -3.31
C LEU A 7 -22.03 17.06 -4.43
N VAL A 8 -20.75 17.17 -4.82
CA VAL A 8 -20.30 18.04 -5.92
C VAL A 8 -20.72 17.49 -7.29
N ARG A 9 -20.79 16.16 -7.46
CA ARG A 9 -21.30 15.52 -8.69
C ARG A 9 -22.82 15.68 -8.84
N ASP A 10 -23.56 15.56 -7.74
CA ASP A 10 -25.02 15.68 -7.71
C ASP A 10 -25.49 17.13 -7.89
N ALA A 11 -24.67 18.11 -7.52
CA ALA A 11 -24.98 19.53 -7.67
C ALA A 11 -24.88 20.07 -9.11
N GLN A 12 -24.48 19.25 -10.10
CA GLN A 12 -24.37 19.60 -11.54
C GLN A 12 -23.88 21.04 -11.79
N PHE A 13 -22.71 21.40 -11.26
CA PHE A 13 -22.12 22.70 -11.56
C PHE A 13 -21.85 22.80 -13.08
N SER A 14 -22.38 23.87 -13.71
CA SER A 14 -22.26 24.14 -15.15
C SER A 14 -20.84 24.51 -15.60
N ASP A 15 -19.91 24.66 -14.66
CA ASP A 15 -18.51 25.01 -14.89
C ASP A 15 -17.62 24.14 -13.98
N MET A 16 -16.38 23.88 -14.40
CA MET A 16 -15.48 22.89 -13.80
C MET A 16 -15.05 23.30 -12.37
N ALA A 17 -15.88 22.97 -11.38
CA ALA A 17 -15.59 23.20 -9.97
C ALA A 17 -14.63 22.11 -9.45
N ALA A 18 -13.32 22.34 -9.60
CA ALA A 18 -12.29 21.49 -9.01
C ALA A 18 -11.83 22.06 -7.65
N ALA A 19 -12.24 21.43 -6.56
CA ALA A 19 -11.68 21.73 -5.23
C ALA A 19 -10.24 21.20 -5.15
N THR A 20 -9.26 22.02 -5.55
CA THR A 20 -7.84 21.68 -5.45
C THR A 20 -7.31 22.08 -4.08
N ALA A 21 -6.96 21.08 -3.27
CA ALA A 21 -6.27 21.27 -2.00
C ALA A 21 -5.09 20.30 -1.96
N TYR A 22 -3.96 20.74 -1.42
CA TYR A 22 -2.75 19.91 -1.31
C TYR A 22 -3.01 18.57 -0.59
N ILE A 23 -3.80 18.63 0.49
CA ILE A 23 -4.21 17.46 1.27
C ILE A 23 -5.12 16.52 0.46
N TYR A 24 -5.97 17.09 -0.40
CA TYR A 24 -6.86 16.32 -1.29
C TYR A 24 -6.07 15.55 -2.35
N SER A 25 -5.09 16.20 -3.00
CA SER A 25 -4.23 15.56 -3.99
C SER A 25 -3.39 14.42 -3.38
N SER A 26 -2.81 14.63 -2.19
CA SER A 26 -2.04 13.58 -1.50
C SER A 26 -2.89 12.36 -1.15
N TRP A 27 -4.14 12.56 -0.73
CA TRP A 27 -5.05 11.47 -0.37
C TRP A 27 -5.57 10.69 -1.58
N GLU A 28 -5.92 11.38 -2.69
CA GLU A 28 -6.28 10.71 -3.94
C GLU A 28 -5.10 9.93 -4.53
N THR A 29 -3.91 10.55 -4.55
CA THR A 29 -2.70 9.91 -5.07
C THR A 29 -2.33 8.67 -4.27
N ASN A 30 -2.43 8.71 -2.93
CA ASN A 30 -2.15 7.54 -2.09
C ASN A 30 -3.12 6.37 -2.35
N LYS A 31 -4.40 6.66 -2.66
CA LYS A 31 -5.38 5.63 -3.03
C LYS A 31 -4.99 4.94 -4.35
N VAL A 32 -4.68 5.72 -5.37
CA VAL A 32 -4.34 5.18 -6.70
C VAL A 32 -3.03 4.40 -6.66
N ILE A 33 -2.00 4.94 -6.00
CA ILE A 33 -0.69 4.27 -5.87
C ILE A 33 -0.82 2.92 -5.16
N MET A 34 -1.64 2.83 -4.10
CA MET A 34 -1.81 1.57 -3.38
C MET A 34 -2.44 0.49 -4.28
N GLU A 35 -3.43 0.86 -5.10
CA GLU A 35 -4.09 -0.08 -6.02
C GLU A 35 -3.13 -0.56 -7.12
N GLU A 36 -2.38 0.36 -7.73
CA GLU A 36 -1.39 0.04 -8.75
C GLU A 36 -0.25 -0.80 -8.20
N LEU A 37 0.24 -0.45 -7.02
CA LEU A 37 1.31 -1.17 -6.32
C LEU A 37 0.89 -2.60 -6.01
N MET A 38 -0.30 -2.81 -5.44
CA MET A 38 -0.80 -4.15 -5.12
C MET A 38 -0.96 -5.00 -6.38
N ARG A 39 -1.44 -4.42 -7.48
CA ARG A 39 -1.57 -5.14 -8.75
C ARG A 39 -0.21 -5.56 -9.32
N ASN A 40 0.79 -4.68 -9.27
CA ASN A 40 2.16 -4.98 -9.70
C ASN A 40 2.84 -6.01 -8.79
N LEU A 41 2.68 -5.86 -7.47
CA LEU A 41 3.26 -6.76 -6.48
C LEU A 41 2.69 -8.18 -6.60
N CYS A 42 1.38 -8.32 -6.80
CA CYS A 42 0.76 -9.62 -7.02
C CYS A 42 1.30 -10.33 -8.27
N LEU A 43 1.50 -9.61 -9.38
CA LEU A 43 2.09 -10.17 -10.60
C LEU A 43 3.53 -10.64 -10.38
N ALA A 44 4.33 -9.83 -9.66
CA ALA A 44 5.69 -10.21 -9.30
C ALA A 44 5.73 -11.45 -8.41
N MET A 45 4.82 -11.57 -7.43
CA MET A 45 4.72 -12.72 -6.55
C MET A 45 4.38 -14.01 -7.30
N VAL A 46 3.46 -13.95 -8.28
CA VAL A 46 3.13 -15.09 -9.15
C VAL A 46 4.33 -15.51 -9.98
N ALA A 47 5.09 -14.55 -10.54
CA ALA A 47 6.28 -14.85 -11.31
C ALA A 47 7.36 -15.55 -10.47
N VAL A 48 7.61 -15.07 -9.24
CA VAL A 48 8.57 -15.70 -8.31
C VAL A 48 8.11 -17.11 -7.91
N PHE A 49 6.81 -17.32 -7.71
CA PHE A 49 6.26 -18.65 -7.40
C PHE A 49 6.48 -19.64 -8.54
N ILE A 50 6.22 -19.24 -9.79
CA ILE A 50 6.44 -20.10 -10.96
C ILE A 50 7.94 -20.45 -11.11
N MET A 51 8.83 -19.46 -10.94
CA MET A 51 10.27 -19.69 -11.03
C MET A 51 10.78 -20.62 -9.93
N THR A 52 10.29 -20.46 -8.69
CA THR A 52 10.68 -21.32 -7.56
C THR A 52 10.12 -22.74 -7.70
N LEU A 53 8.92 -22.91 -8.25
CA LEU A 53 8.38 -24.24 -8.60
C LEU A 53 9.26 -24.95 -9.64
N PHE A 54 9.67 -24.23 -10.68
CA PHE A 54 10.51 -24.80 -11.74
C PHE A 54 11.91 -25.18 -11.24
N LEU A 55 12.50 -24.36 -10.37
CA LEU A 55 13.85 -24.59 -9.82
C LEU A 55 13.92 -25.78 -8.85
N LEU A 56 12.90 -25.97 -8.01
CA LEU A 56 12.96 -27.00 -6.96
C LEU A 56 12.37 -28.34 -7.39
N ALA A 57 11.45 -28.37 -8.37
CA ALA A 57 10.69 -29.57 -8.76
C ALA A 57 10.04 -30.31 -7.56
N ASN A 58 9.83 -29.60 -6.44
CA ASN A 58 9.28 -30.11 -5.19
C ASN A 58 8.33 -29.06 -4.60
N ILE A 59 7.03 -29.40 -4.58
CA ILE A 59 5.92 -28.52 -4.20
C ILE A 59 6.03 -28.05 -2.74
N VAL A 60 6.48 -28.92 -1.82
CA VAL A 60 6.52 -28.60 -0.39
C VAL A 60 7.59 -27.55 -0.09
N ALA A 61 8.76 -27.69 -0.70
CA ALA A 61 9.85 -26.74 -0.52
C ALA A 61 9.53 -25.39 -1.18
N SER A 62 8.86 -25.39 -2.34
CA SER A 62 8.37 -24.17 -2.99
C SER A 62 7.35 -23.41 -2.13
N LEU A 63 6.43 -24.10 -1.44
CA LEU A 63 5.48 -23.46 -0.52
C LEU A 63 6.18 -22.78 0.66
N PHE A 64 7.21 -23.40 1.23
CA PHE A 64 8.00 -22.80 2.33
C PHE A 64 8.71 -21.51 1.88
N VAL A 65 9.28 -21.52 0.67
CA VAL A 65 9.91 -20.33 0.08
C VAL A 65 8.87 -19.24 -0.17
N LEU A 66 7.69 -19.58 -0.71
CA LEU A 66 6.60 -18.62 -0.91
C LEU A 66 6.20 -17.95 0.43
N ILE A 67 6.01 -18.73 1.48
CA ILE A 67 5.68 -18.21 2.82
C ILE A 67 6.80 -17.29 3.33
N CYS A 68 8.07 -17.65 3.14
CA CYS A 68 9.20 -16.82 3.53
C CYS A 68 9.21 -15.46 2.80
N VAL A 69 8.91 -15.46 1.50
CA VAL A 69 8.81 -14.24 0.70
C VAL A 69 7.63 -13.38 1.17
N VAL A 70 6.45 -13.97 1.41
CA VAL A 70 5.28 -13.25 1.93
C VAL A 70 5.57 -12.63 3.31
N LEU A 71 6.17 -13.40 4.22
CA LEU A 71 6.55 -12.91 5.54
C LEU A 71 7.56 -11.77 5.44
N THR A 72 8.55 -11.88 4.54
CA THR A 72 9.53 -10.81 4.29
C THR A 72 8.84 -9.54 3.79
N LEU A 73 7.88 -9.65 2.87
CA LEU A 73 7.10 -8.50 2.41
C LEU A 73 6.31 -7.84 3.54
N VAL A 74 5.65 -8.62 4.39
CA VAL A 74 4.95 -8.11 5.58
C VAL A 74 5.92 -7.42 6.52
N SER A 75 7.09 -8.01 6.77
CA SER A 75 8.13 -7.40 7.61
C SER A 75 8.67 -6.10 7.03
N CYS A 76 8.89 -6.02 5.71
CA CYS A 76 9.34 -4.80 5.03
C CYS A 76 8.32 -3.67 5.12
N VAL A 77 7.01 -3.96 5.05
CA VAL A 77 5.95 -2.95 5.20
C VAL A 77 5.74 -2.57 6.67
N CYS A 78 5.83 -3.54 7.58
CA CYS A 78 5.57 -3.34 9.00
C CYS A 78 6.70 -2.59 9.71
N TYR A 79 7.97 -2.87 9.36
CA TYR A 79 9.14 -2.32 10.04
C TYR A 79 9.19 -0.77 10.01
N PRO A 80 9.09 -0.09 8.85
CA PRO A 80 9.10 1.37 8.79
C PRO A 80 7.90 2.00 9.52
N ARG A 81 6.76 1.31 9.54
CA ARG A 81 5.56 1.79 10.24
C ARG A 81 5.76 1.76 11.75
N LEU A 82 6.33 0.67 12.27
CA LEU A 82 6.65 0.54 13.70
C LEU A 82 7.72 1.56 14.14
N THR A 83 8.76 1.79 13.33
CA THR A 83 9.78 2.80 13.65
C THR A 83 9.20 4.21 13.63
N SER A 84 8.29 4.53 12.70
CA SER A 84 7.62 5.83 12.67
C SER A 84 6.78 6.11 13.93
N SER A 85 6.06 5.09 14.45
CA SER A 85 5.33 5.20 15.72
C SER A 85 6.25 5.29 16.94
N ALA A 86 7.39 4.59 16.92
CA ALA A 86 8.36 4.64 18.01
C ALA A 86 9.07 6.00 18.10
N ILE A 87 9.38 6.63 16.97
CA ILE A 87 9.98 7.96 16.91
C ILE A 87 9.02 9.03 17.44
N GLN A 88 7.72 8.95 17.11
CA GLN A 88 6.70 9.85 17.67
C GLN A 88 6.51 9.68 19.17
N ALA A 89 6.58 8.44 19.67
CA ALA A 89 6.50 8.18 21.10
C ALA A 89 7.69 8.76 21.88
N ASN A 90 8.91 8.66 21.33
CA ASN A 90 10.13 9.18 21.93
C ASN A 90 10.15 10.73 22.00
N HIS A 91 9.78 11.40 20.91
CA HIS A 91 9.66 12.86 20.89
C HIS A 91 8.62 13.40 21.89
N ASN A 92 7.60 12.61 22.25
CA ASN A 92 6.60 13.01 23.24
C ASN A 92 7.08 12.84 24.69
N THR A 93 8.08 12.00 24.95
CA THR A 93 8.65 11.79 26.29
C THR A 93 9.75 12.78 26.65
N ASP A 94 10.42 13.39 25.66
CA ASP A 94 11.46 14.42 25.91
C ASP A 94 10.89 15.80 26.26
N LEU A 95 9.56 15.97 26.17
CA LEU A 95 8.83 17.20 26.48
C LEU A 95 8.12 17.17 27.86
N ILE A 96 8.35 16.14 28.69
CA ILE A 96 7.76 15.96 30.03
C ILE A 96 8.84 15.89 31.11
#